data_AF-A0AA36Y6T9-F1
#
_entry.id   AF-A0AA36Y6T9-F1
#
_cell.length_a   1.000
_cell.length_b   1.000
_cell.length_c   1.000
_cell.angle_alpha   90.00
_cell.angle_beta   90.00
_cell.angle_gamma   90.00
#
_symmetry.space_group_name_H-M   'P 1'
#
loop_
_entity.id
_entity.type
_entity.pdbx_description
1 polymer ?
#
loop_
_entity_poly.entity_id
_entity_poly.type
_entity_poly.pdbx_seq_one_letter_code
_entity_poly.pdbx_strand_id
1 'polypeptide(L)'
;MKNMNDKVFGRQEKVSVFTPQLPVDGESTPGQAAGQAAGRFLQASALLPAEGFLGIEFRPERGVKQEIFLFAAPDTAVRDADYGWIFEDCAEEAPTASKTLESLFAEGRKVYALAESVSGGSITLDTEESLENASLYRKYMEERSRADLTMQFYKLLMKEGGLLRMVAGSTEGRENSACTRGRIFLSFPNAISLRLRTAISLAFPGTVLEELSEHAETEACVSESYLFEGLLRLFLLLSAIERRQQRRNLEEVPEEWKEQESLEEAASKMELRGYCYNPVLIEDLELSVRSYTCLKKAGILTVEQLKRLSADELRRIRNMGRKSVAEILDKLEEIRHLPAVSILPEKDYLAELDTLIGLEEVKTQVRKIAAFAKMKKDFEAQGKSKLSLALNMEFSGNPGTAKTTVARILAGVLKQIGILDSSELVEVGRASLVAGYVGQTAERVRDVFRSAKGKVLFIDEAYSLVEHWEGGYGDEAINTIVQEMENNREDTVVIFAGYPKQMEEFFSRNPGLRSRVPFQLSFHDYGVEELLKITALEAERYGFALAPEAEEAIRKLAAPCAKEQGFGNGRFCRNLVENALLSYAQRVYGAEEGDETNAAQDFVLRAEDFTAPDVQAAAKKAVIGFQPCAA
;
A
#
# COMPACT_ATOMS: atom_id res chain seq x y z
N MET A 1 -22.19 -40.86 -11.37
CA MET A 1 -21.57 -39.53 -11.36
C MET A 1 -20.34 -39.62 -10.48
N LYS A 2 -19.14 -39.79 -11.05
CA LYS A 2 -17.89 -39.72 -10.27
C LYS A 2 -17.57 -38.25 -10.08
N ASN A 3 -17.43 -37.84 -8.83
CA ASN A 3 -17.47 -36.47 -8.37
C ASN A 3 -16.37 -35.62 -9.04
N MET A 4 -16.68 -34.41 -9.49
CA MET A 4 -15.71 -33.49 -10.12
C MET A 4 -14.51 -33.20 -9.21
N ASN A 5 -14.70 -33.35 -7.89
CA ASN A 5 -13.68 -33.23 -6.87
C ASN A 5 -12.53 -34.25 -7.03
N ASP A 6 -12.83 -35.53 -7.28
CA ASP A 6 -11.78 -36.56 -7.51
C ASP A 6 -10.92 -36.24 -8.74
N LYS A 7 -11.53 -35.65 -9.78
CA LYS A 7 -10.83 -35.27 -11.02
C LYS A 7 -9.89 -34.08 -10.82
N VAL A 8 -10.18 -33.20 -9.86
CA VAL A 8 -9.39 -32.00 -9.56
C VAL A 8 -8.20 -32.31 -8.63
N PHE A 9 -8.34 -33.27 -7.71
CA PHE A 9 -7.26 -33.67 -6.80
C PHE A 9 -6.33 -34.72 -7.40
N GLY A 10 -6.86 -35.58 -8.27
CA GLY A 10 -6.16 -36.75 -8.79
C GLY A 10 -5.01 -36.45 -9.76
N ARG A 11 -4.38 -37.54 -10.21
CA ARG A 11 -3.29 -37.53 -11.18
C ARG A 11 -3.76 -36.98 -12.53
N GLN A 12 -2.96 -36.11 -13.14
CA GLN A 12 -3.23 -35.49 -14.44
C GLN A 12 -2.22 -36.02 -15.48
N GLU A 13 -2.72 -36.65 -16.55
CA GLU A 13 -1.86 -37.35 -17.53
C GLU A 13 -1.48 -36.50 -18.75
N LYS A 14 -2.26 -35.44 -19.07
CA LYS A 14 -2.04 -34.56 -20.22
C LYS A 14 -1.85 -33.13 -19.75
N VAL A 15 -0.63 -32.83 -19.30
CA VAL A 15 -0.29 -31.52 -18.71
C VAL A 15 0.65 -30.78 -19.63
N SER A 16 0.23 -29.57 -20.01
CA SER A 16 1.04 -28.63 -20.79
C SER A 16 1.83 -27.77 -19.81
N VAL A 17 3.09 -27.49 -20.14
CA VAL A 17 3.97 -26.68 -19.28
C VAL A 17 4.30 -25.40 -20.01
N PHE A 18 4.31 -24.28 -19.29
CA PHE A 18 4.85 -23.04 -19.83
C PHE A 18 5.64 -22.26 -18.78
N THR A 19 6.60 -21.48 -19.26
CA THR A 19 7.35 -20.53 -18.46
C THR A 19 6.67 -19.17 -18.57
N PRO A 20 6.21 -18.58 -17.46
CA PRO A 20 5.54 -17.30 -17.49
C PRO A 20 6.55 -16.19 -17.79
N GLN A 21 6.36 -15.48 -18.89
CA GLN A 21 7.13 -14.29 -19.24
C GLN A 21 6.16 -13.21 -19.70
N LEU A 22 6.12 -12.10 -18.97
CA LEU A 22 5.29 -10.96 -19.33
C LEU A 22 6.05 -10.03 -20.28
N PRO A 23 5.36 -9.37 -21.23
CA PRO A 23 5.96 -8.51 -22.24
C PRO A 23 6.81 -7.42 -21.61
N VAL A 24 7.94 -7.18 -22.27
CA VAL A 24 8.87 -6.08 -22.00
C VAL A 24 8.72 -5.00 -23.07
N ASP A 25 8.23 -5.39 -24.26
CA ASP A 25 8.07 -4.54 -25.42
C ASP A 25 6.70 -3.86 -25.40
N GLY A 26 6.68 -2.56 -25.71
CA GLY A 26 5.58 -1.62 -25.45
C GLY A 26 4.24 -1.85 -26.17
N GLU A 27 3.94 -3.05 -26.67
CA GLU A 27 2.63 -3.40 -27.26
C GLU A 27 1.56 -3.69 -26.18
N SER A 28 1.95 -4.26 -25.03
CA SER A 28 1.05 -4.43 -23.87
C SER A 28 1.82 -4.42 -22.55
N THR A 29 1.23 -3.86 -21.48
CA THR A 29 1.90 -3.81 -20.17
C THR A 29 1.83 -5.16 -19.45
N PRO A 30 2.75 -5.49 -18.52
CA PRO A 30 2.70 -6.73 -17.74
C PRO A 30 1.37 -6.93 -17.00
N GLY A 31 0.77 -5.86 -16.48
CA GLY A 31 -0.55 -5.91 -15.84
C GLY A 31 -1.68 -6.20 -16.83
N GLN A 32 -1.63 -5.60 -18.02
CA GLN A 32 -2.60 -5.88 -19.09
C GLN A 32 -2.48 -7.32 -19.59
N ALA A 33 -1.26 -7.78 -19.85
CA ALA A 33 -1.00 -9.15 -20.26
C ALA A 33 -1.49 -10.16 -19.21
N ALA A 34 -1.10 -9.98 -17.94
CA ALA A 34 -1.52 -10.84 -16.83
C ALA A 34 -3.05 -10.83 -16.64
N GLY A 35 -3.69 -9.66 -16.74
CA GLY A 35 -5.14 -9.52 -16.66
C GLY A 35 -5.86 -10.17 -17.85
N GLN A 36 -5.33 -10.02 -19.07
CA GLN A 36 -5.86 -10.68 -20.26
C GLN A 36 -5.74 -12.20 -20.15
N ALA A 37 -4.60 -12.73 -19.70
CA ALA A 37 -4.42 -14.16 -19.50
C ALA A 37 -5.37 -14.73 -18.43
N ALA A 38 -5.50 -14.05 -17.28
CA ALA A 38 -6.47 -14.43 -16.26
C ALA A 38 -7.92 -14.40 -16.78
N GLY A 39 -8.26 -13.37 -17.56
CA GLY A 39 -9.58 -13.23 -18.19
C GLY A 39 -9.86 -14.32 -19.22
N ARG A 40 -8.93 -14.56 -20.16
CA ARG A 40 -9.02 -15.61 -21.19
C ARG A 40 -9.14 -16.99 -20.54
N PHE A 41 -8.39 -17.26 -19.47
CA PHE A 41 -8.49 -18.52 -18.71
C PHE A 41 -9.88 -18.75 -18.11
N LEU A 42 -10.45 -17.73 -17.44
CA LEU A 42 -11.78 -17.82 -16.85
C LEU A 42 -12.89 -17.93 -17.90
N GLN A 43 -12.76 -17.23 -19.03
CA GLN A 43 -13.72 -17.32 -20.13
C GLN A 43 -13.63 -18.68 -20.84
N ALA A 44 -12.42 -19.17 -21.13
CA ALA A 44 -12.22 -20.48 -21.73
C ALA A 44 -12.79 -21.59 -20.86
N SER A 45 -12.56 -21.54 -19.54
CA SER A 45 -13.14 -22.51 -18.61
C SER A 45 -14.67 -22.46 -18.56
N ALA A 46 -15.28 -21.27 -18.71
CA ALA A 46 -16.74 -21.11 -18.70
C ALA A 46 -17.42 -21.82 -19.87
N LEU A 47 -16.75 -21.86 -21.01
CA LEU A 47 -17.22 -22.41 -22.29
C LEU A 47 -16.98 -23.92 -22.44
N LEU A 48 -16.38 -24.57 -21.45
CA LEU A 48 -16.19 -26.02 -21.46
C LEU A 48 -17.52 -26.76 -21.28
N PRO A 49 -17.61 -28.03 -21.73
CA PRO A 49 -18.76 -28.88 -21.48
C PRO A 49 -19.11 -28.98 -19.99
N ALA A 50 -20.35 -29.35 -19.67
CA ALA A 50 -20.78 -29.62 -18.30
C ALA A 50 -19.78 -30.53 -17.54
N GLU A 51 -19.47 -30.18 -16.29
CA GLU A 51 -18.43 -30.82 -15.44
C GLU A 51 -16.97 -30.64 -15.95
N GLY A 52 -16.76 -29.82 -16.98
CA GLY A 52 -15.44 -29.41 -17.46
C GLY A 52 -14.78 -28.36 -16.56
N PHE A 53 -13.44 -28.36 -16.52
CA PHE A 53 -12.65 -27.35 -15.83
C PHE A 53 -11.29 -27.14 -16.50
N LEU A 54 -10.68 -25.98 -16.22
CA LEU A 54 -9.27 -25.70 -16.45
C LEU A 54 -8.56 -25.53 -15.11
N GLY A 55 -7.32 -26.00 -15.04
CA GLY A 55 -6.50 -25.95 -13.85
C GLY A 55 -5.10 -25.44 -14.15
N ILE A 56 -4.57 -24.68 -13.20
CA ILE A 56 -3.19 -24.21 -13.15
C ILE A 56 -2.57 -24.71 -11.86
N GLU A 57 -1.41 -25.34 -11.95
CA GLU A 57 -0.59 -25.68 -10.81
C GLU A 57 0.76 -24.98 -10.89
N PHE A 58 1.16 -24.42 -9.76
CA PHE A 58 2.42 -23.74 -9.56
C PHE A 58 3.24 -24.43 -8.46
N ARG A 59 4.47 -24.81 -8.82
CA ARG A 59 5.43 -25.48 -7.94
C ARG A 59 6.69 -24.63 -7.87
N PRO A 60 6.90 -23.90 -6.78
CA PRO A 60 7.99 -22.94 -6.75
C PRO A 60 9.32 -23.64 -6.46
N GLU A 61 10.30 -23.47 -7.35
CA GLU A 61 11.61 -24.11 -7.25
C GLU A 61 12.75 -23.09 -7.11
N ARG A 62 13.78 -23.45 -6.32
CA ARG A 62 14.89 -22.54 -6.03
C ARG A 62 15.92 -22.58 -7.15
N GLY A 63 16.19 -21.43 -7.77
CA GLY A 63 17.31 -21.26 -8.71
C GLY A 63 17.05 -21.80 -10.10
N VAL A 64 15.80 -22.17 -10.40
CA VAL A 64 15.35 -22.61 -11.73
C VAL A 64 14.31 -21.62 -12.24
N LYS A 65 14.13 -21.56 -13.57
CA LYS A 65 12.98 -20.88 -14.19
C LYS A 65 11.70 -21.49 -13.62
N GLN A 66 10.76 -20.63 -13.25
CA GLN A 66 9.51 -21.06 -12.66
C GLN A 66 8.61 -21.64 -13.76
N GLU A 67 8.13 -22.86 -13.59
CA GLU A 67 7.21 -23.49 -14.53
C GLU A 67 5.78 -23.46 -13.99
N ILE A 68 4.82 -23.29 -14.91
CA ILE A 68 3.40 -23.41 -14.63
C ILE A 68 2.85 -24.62 -15.39
N PHE A 69 2.07 -25.43 -14.70
CA PHE A 69 1.48 -26.65 -15.21
C PHE A 69 -0.01 -26.44 -15.49
N LEU A 70 -0.41 -26.66 -16.74
CA LEU A 70 -1.76 -26.46 -17.25
C LEU A 70 -2.42 -27.81 -17.49
N PHE A 71 -3.62 -27.99 -16.96
CA PHE A 71 -4.38 -29.22 -17.13
C PHE A 71 -5.88 -28.90 -17.28
N ALA A 72 -6.61 -29.83 -17.87
CA ALA A 72 -8.06 -29.73 -18.03
C ALA A 72 -8.71 -31.02 -17.53
N ALA A 73 -10.04 -31.01 -17.43
CA ALA A 73 -10.77 -32.24 -17.12
C ALA A 73 -10.41 -33.36 -18.14
N PRO A 74 -10.30 -34.63 -17.71
CA PRO A 74 -9.84 -35.74 -18.57
C PRO A 74 -10.64 -35.94 -19.86
N ASP A 75 -11.93 -35.57 -19.81
CA ASP A 75 -12.88 -35.71 -20.92
C ASP A 75 -12.94 -34.44 -21.81
N THR A 76 -12.19 -33.39 -21.45
CA THR A 76 -12.13 -32.12 -22.16
C THR A 76 -10.88 -32.05 -23.04
N ALA A 77 -11.08 -31.99 -24.36
CA ALA A 77 -9.97 -31.85 -25.31
C ALA A 77 -9.54 -30.38 -25.44
N VAL A 78 -8.66 -29.92 -24.54
CA VAL A 78 -7.94 -28.64 -24.67
C VAL A 78 -6.60 -28.90 -25.33
N ARG A 79 -6.30 -28.20 -26.42
CA ARG A 79 -5.05 -28.33 -27.18
C ARG A 79 -4.01 -27.33 -26.69
N ASP A 80 -2.74 -27.63 -26.93
CA ASP A 80 -1.62 -26.70 -26.65
C ASP A 80 -1.80 -25.34 -27.34
N ALA A 81 -2.40 -25.31 -28.53
CA ALA A 81 -2.74 -24.07 -29.23
C ALA A 81 -3.79 -23.22 -28.47
N ASP A 82 -4.72 -23.86 -27.76
CA ASP A 82 -5.72 -23.15 -26.95
C ASP A 82 -5.04 -22.50 -25.74
N TYR A 83 -4.10 -23.20 -25.09
CA TYR A 83 -3.27 -22.62 -24.04
C TYR A 83 -2.35 -21.52 -24.56
N GLY A 84 -1.77 -21.69 -25.75
CA GLY A 84 -0.99 -20.65 -26.42
C GLY A 84 -1.78 -19.37 -26.65
N TRP A 85 -3.07 -19.47 -27.02
CA TRP A 85 -3.94 -18.29 -27.13
C TRP A 85 -4.35 -17.71 -25.78
N ILE A 86 -4.60 -18.55 -24.76
CA ILE A 86 -4.97 -18.08 -23.41
C ILE A 86 -3.82 -17.29 -22.78
N PHE A 87 -2.58 -17.73 -22.94
CA PHE A 87 -1.39 -17.17 -22.30
C PHE A 87 -0.44 -16.46 -23.28
N GLU A 88 -0.95 -16.05 -24.44
CA GLU A 88 -0.17 -15.48 -25.56
C GLU A 88 0.83 -14.41 -25.10
N ASP A 89 0.36 -13.44 -24.32
CA ASP A 89 1.18 -12.34 -23.79
C ASP A 89 1.83 -12.68 -22.44
N CYS A 90 1.79 -13.94 -22.00
CA CYS A 90 2.22 -14.35 -20.67
C CYS A 90 3.14 -15.57 -20.68
N ALA A 91 3.54 -16.07 -21.85
CA ALA A 91 4.37 -17.25 -22.01
C ALA A 91 5.58 -16.94 -22.90
N GLU A 92 6.77 -17.35 -22.45
CA GLU A 92 8.02 -17.23 -23.24
C GLU A 92 7.94 -18.06 -24.52
N GLU A 93 7.35 -19.25 -24.44
CA GLU A 93 7.15 -20.18 -25.54
C GLU A 93 5.74 -20.77 -25.48
N ALA A 94 5.26 -21.27 -26.62
CA ALA A 94 3.97 -21.95 -26.69
C ALA A 94 3.94 -23.14 -25.70
N PRO A 95 2.90 -23.28 -24.87
CA PRO A 95 2.80 -24.35 -23.89
C PRO A 95 2.94 -25.72 -24.56
N THR A 96 3.80 -26.59 -24.02
CA THR A 96 4.09 -27.89 -24.64
C THR A 96 3.68 -29.04 -23.73
N ALA A 97 2.97 -30.03 -24.27
CA ALA A 97 2.61 -31.24 -23.55
C ALA A 97 3.85 -32.08 -23.21
N SER A 98 4.16 -32.26 -21.92
CA SER A 98 5.42 -32.90 -21.55
C SER A 98 5.44 -33.63 -20.19
N LYS A 99 4.45 -33.43 -19.31
CA LYS A 99 4.55 -33.94 -17.93
C LYS A 99 3.24 -34.56 -17.42
N THR A 100 3.35 -35.38 -16.38
CA THR A 100 2.22 -35.88 -15.58
C THR A 100 2.27 -35.26 -14.20
N LEU A 101 1.13 -34.77 -13.69
CA LEU A 101 1.04 -34.31 -12.30
C LEU A 101 0.49 -35.43 -11.42
N GLU A 102 1.15 -35.72 -10.32
CA GLU A 102 0.63 -36.62 -9.29
C GLU A 102 -0.54 -35.98 -8.51
N SER A 103 -1.24 -36.81 -7.75
CA SER A 103 -2.33 -36.37 -6.86
C SER A 103 -1.85 -35.30 -5.87
N LEU A 104 -2.72 -34.35 -5.50
CA LEU A 104 -2.42 -33.38 -4.44
C LEU A 104 -2.13 -34.04 -3.08
N PHE A 105 -2.65 -35.25 -2.86
CA PHE A 105 -2.47 -36.08 -1.67
C PHE A 105 -1.31 -37.08 -1.79
N ALA A 106 -0.60 -37.11 -2.94
CA ALA A 106 0.52 -38.01 -3.15
C ALA A 106 1.55 -37.87 -2.02
N GLU A 107 2.19 -38.98 -1.64
CA GLU A 107 3.21 -39.01 -0.59
C GLU A 107 2.70 -38.54 0.80
N GLY A 108 1.39 -38.62 1.05
CA GLY A 108 0.81 -38.27 2.35
C GLY A 108 0.75 -36.77 2.63
N ARG A 109 0.84 -35.94 1.58
CA ARG A 109 0.77 -34.48 1.68
C ARG A 109 -0.56 -34.01 2.26
N LYS A 110 -0.49 -32.92 3.02
CA LYS A 110 -1.64 -32.23 3.59
C LYS A 110 -2.18 -31.19 2.62
N VAL A 111 -3.45 -31.34 2.24
CA VAL A 111 -4.13 -30.48 1.27
C VAL A 111 -5.08 -29.55 2.01
N TYR A 112 -5.06 -28.27 1.64
CA TYR A 112 -5.93 -27.24 2.18
C TYR A 112 -6.65 -26.55 1.03
N ALA A 113 -7.94 -26.28 1.21
CA ALA A 113 -8.73 -25.47 0.29
C ALA A 113 -9.00 -24.09 0.89
N LEU A 114 -9.05 -23.07 0.02
CA LEU A 114 -9.55 -21.76 0.39
C LEU A 114 -11.06 -21.71 0.13
N ALA A 115 -11.82 -21.44 1.18
CA ALA A 115 -13.25 -21.16 1.13
C ALA A 115 -13.48 -19.68 1.41
N GLU A 116 -14.25 -18.99 0.56
CA GLU A 116 -14.64 -17.60 0.81
C GLU A 116 -15.54 -17.55 2.06
N SER A 117 -15.18 -16.74 3.07
CA SER A 117 -16.00 -16.66 4.29
C SER A 117 -17.34 -16.02 3.99
N VAL A 118 -18.45 -16.63 4.45
CA VAL A 118 -19.86 -16.25 4.16
C VAL A 118 -20.25 -14.81 4.57
N SER A 119 -19.35 -14.00 5.12
CA SER A 119 -19.54 -12.55 5.30
C SER A 119 -19.52 -11.74 3.98
N GLY A 120 -19.89 -12.35 2.85
CA GLY A 120 -19.76 -11.78 1.51
C GLY A 120 -20.93 -12.07 0.54
N GLY A 121 -22.02 -12.68 1.01
CA GLY A 121 -23.19 -12.91 0.15
C GLY A 121 -24.46 -13.26 0.92
N SER A 122 -25.44 -12.35 0.86
CA SER A 122 -26.81 -12.42 1.43
C SER A 122 -26.94 -12.17 2.94
N ILE A 123 -26.67 -10.93 3.39
CA ILE A 123 -27.37 -10.38 4.56
C ILE A 123 -28.68 -9.79 4.03
N THR A 124 -29.77 -10.55 4.22
CA THR A 124 -31.06 -9.92 4.47
C THR A 124 -30.91 -9.06 5.72
N LEU A 125 -31.13 -7.75 5.54
CA LEU A 125 -31.48 -6.71 6.51
C LEU A 125 -31.14 -6.94 7.99
N ASP A 126 -30.47 -5.94 8.55
CA ASP A 126 -30.31 -5.61 9.98
C ASP A 126 -28.96 -5.99 10.61
N THR A 127 -27.95 -5.13 10.39
CA THR A 127 -27.06 -4.53 11.42
C THR A 127 -25.85 -3.84 10.78
N GLU A 128 -25.78 -2.51 10.87
CA GLU A 128 -24.77 -1.63 10.24
C GLU A 128 -23.36 -1.73 10.86
N GLU A 129 -23.19 -2.32 12.04
CA GLU A 129 -21.92 -2.30 12.78
C GLU A 129 -20.82 -3.25 12.23
N SER A 130 -21.18 -4.23 11.38
CA SER A 130 -20.21 -5.24 10.90
C SER A 130 -19.44 -4.84 9.64
N LEU A 131 -19.95 -3.87 8.86
CA LEU A 131 -19.36 -3.42 7.59
C LEU A 131 -18.14 -2.52 7.79
N GLU A 132 -18.07 -1.76 8.88
CA GLU A 132 -16.95 -0.85 9.16
C GLU A 132 -15.66 -1.59 9.56
N ASN A 133 -15.78 -2.68 10.33
CA ASN A 133 -14.61 -3.42 10.83
C ASN A 133 -13.88 -4.22 9.73
N ALA A 134 -14.62 -4.78 8.75
CA ALA A 134 -14.01 -5.45 7.59
C ALA A 134 -13.43 -4.45 6.56
N SER A 135 -14.02 -3.25 6.48
CA SER A 135 -13.60 -2.12 5.63
C SER A 135 -12.27 -1.51 6.12
N LEU A 136 -12.08 -1.36 7.43
CA LEU A 136 -10.88 -0.78 8.03
C LEU A 136 -9.61 -1.60 7.74
N TYR A 137 -9.61 -2.91 7.97
CA TYR A 137 -8.44 -3.77 7.66
C TYR A 137 -8.08 -3.79 6.16
N ARG A 138 -9.10 -3.67 5.29
CA ARG A 138 -8.94 -3.66 3.83
C ARG A 138 -8.40 -2.31 3.32
N LYS A 139 -8.72 -1.21 4.01
CA LYS A 139 -8.21 0.17 3.76
C LYS A 139 -6.76 0.39 4.20
N TYR A 140 -6.29 -0.30 5.25
CA TYR A 140 -4.93 -0.11 5.79
C TYR A 140 -3.81 -0.80 4.99
N MET A 141 -4.14 -1.70 4.07
CA MET A 141 -3.15 -2.40 3.24
C MET A 141 -2.98 -1.69 1.90
N GLU A 142 -2.03 -0.76 1.81
CA GLU A 142 -1.55 -0.22 0.53
C GLU A 142 -1.09 -1.34 -0.41
N GLU A 143 -1.25 -1.18 -1.74
CA GLU A 143 -0.88 -2.19 -2.74
C GLU A 143 0.59 -2.65 -2.63
N ARG A 144 1.48 -1.76 -2.19
CA ARG A 144 2.90 -2.05 -1.91
C ARG A 144 3.06 -3.08 -0.79
N SER A 145 2.25 -2.96 0.29
CA SER A 145 2.19 -3.94 1.37
C SER A 145 1.67 -5.30 0.89
N ARG A 146 0.71 -5.32 -0.04
CA ARG A 146 0.13 -6.58 -0.58
C ARG A 146 1.10 -7.35 -1.48
N ALA A 147 1.92 -6.66 -2.28
CA ALA A 147 2.97 -7.29 -3.08
C ALA A 147 4.05 -7.94 -2.18
N ASP A 148 4.44 -7.26 -1.10
CA ASP A 148 5.41 -7.78 -0.13
C ASP A 148 4.88 -9.00 0.64
N LEU A 149 3.58 -8.98 0.99
CA LEU A 149 2.90 -10.14 1.60
C LEU A 149 2.80 -11.33 0.64
N THR A 150 2.50 -11.08 -0.63
CA THR A 150 2.45 -12.11 -1.67
C THR A 150 3.84 -12.73 -1.89
N MET A 151 4.88 -11.91 -1.91
CA MET A 151 6.28 -12.36 -1.96
C MET A 151 6.70 -13.13 -0.70
N GLN A 152 6.21 -12.73 0.48
CA GLN A 152 6.46 -13.44 1.73
C GLN A 152 5.78 -14.82 1.74
N PHE A 153 4.53 -14.90 1.29
CA PHE A 153 3.83 -16.16 1.07
C PHE A 153 4.58 -17.05 0.09
N TYR A 154 5.02 -16.53 -1.06
CA TYR A 154 5.84 -17.26 -2.03
C TYR A 154 7.12 -17.85 -1.42
N LYS A 155 7.87 -17.06 -0.66
CA LYS A 155 9.09 -17.54 0.02
C LYS A 155 8.80 -18.67 1.01
N LEU A 156 7.67 -18.59 1.72
CA LEU A 156 7.26 -19.64 2.65
C LEU A 156 6.74 -20.89 1.90
N LEU A 157 5.99 -20.70 0.81
CA LEU A 157 5.54 -21.77 -0.06
C LEU A 157 6.73 -22.58 -0.60
N MET A 158 7.77 -21.91 -1.10
CA MET A 158 9.04 -22.55 -1.49
C MET A 158 9.72 -23.28 -0.34
N LYS A 159 9.91 -22.60 0.79
CA LYS A 159 10.68 -23.14 1.92
C LYS A 159 10.05 -24.41 2.49
N GLU A 160 8.72 -24.45 2.54
CA GLU A 160 7.94 -25.57 3.09
C GLU A 160 7.61 -26.62 2.02
N GLY A 161 8.15 -26.49 0.80
CA GLY A 161 7.92 -27.42 -0.31
C GLY A 161 6.45 -27.51 -0.72
N GLY A 162 5.71 -26.41 -0.56
CA GLY A 162 4.30 -26.30 -0.89
C GLY A 162 4.05 -26.06 -2.37
N LEU A 163 2.86 -26.43 -2.83
CA LEU A 163 2.38 -26.14 -4.19
C LEU A 163 1.03 -25.44 -4.12
N LEU A 164 0.74 -24.64 -5.15
CA LEU A 164 -0.51 -23.90 -5.32
C LEU A 164 -1.24 -24.41 -6.56
N ARG A 165 -2.51 -24.81 -6.42
CA ARG A 165 -3.36 -25.23 -7.55
C ARG A 165 -4.62 -24.37 -7.61
N MET A 166 -4.88 -23.74 -8.76
CA MET A 166 -6.03 -22.89 -9.03
C MET A 166 -6.88 -23.53 -10.14
N VAL A 167 -8.20 -23.62 -9.93
CA VAL A 167 -9.11 -24.33 -10.85
C VAL A 167 -10.35 -23.49 -11.12
N ALA A 168 -10.72 -23.38 -12.39
CA ALA A 168 -11.93 -22.73 -12.85
C ALA A 168 -12.87 -23.73 -13.54
N GLY A 169 -14.11 -23.83 -13.06
CA GLY A 169 -15.12 -24.74 -13.61
C GLY A 169 -16.02 -24.12 -14.70
N SER A 170 -16.65 -25.02 -15.47
CA SER A 170 -17.67 -24.71 -16.48
C SER A 170 -18.92 -24.07 -15.88
N THR A 171 -19.61 -23.29 -16.72
CA THR A 171 -20.92 -22.68 -16.42
C THR A 171 -22.10 -23.49 -16.97
N GLU A 172 -21.84 -24.51 -17.79
CA GLU A 172 -22.88 -25.33 -18.44
C GLU A 172 -23.46 -26.37 -17.47
N GLY A 173 -24.80 -26.45 -17.38
CA GLY A 173 -25.50 -27.46 -16.57
C GLY A 173 -25.78 -27.09 -15.10
N ARG A 174 -25.53 -25.85 -14.67
CA ARG A 174 -25.83 -25.38 -13.30
C ARG A 174 -27.02 -24.41 -13.29
N GLU A 175 -28.03 -24.69 -12.44
CA GLU A 175 -29.27 -23.91 -12.35
C GLU A 175 -29.10 -22.53 -11.67
N ASN A 176 -28.01 -22.29 -10.93
CA ASN A 176 -27.71 -21.02 -10.27
C ASN A 176 -26.48 -20.31 -10.87
N SER A 177 -26.70 -19.16 -11.53
CA SER A 177 -25.64 -18.30 -12.11
C SER A 177 -24.83 -17.46 -11.11
N ALA A 178 -25.05 -17.61 -9.79
CA ALA A 178 -24.30 -16.91 -8.75
C ALA A 178 -23.04 -17.68 -8.28
N CYS A 179 -22.60 -18.70 -9.03
CA CYS A 179 -21.76 -19.77 -8.51
C CYS A 179 -20.28 -19.39 -8.39
N THR A 180 -19.77 -19.51 -7.17
CA THR A 180 -18.38 -19.76 -6.79
C THR A 180 -17.79 -20.94 -7.59
N ARG A 181 -17.26 -20.64 -8.78
CA ARG A 181 -16.68 -21.64 -9.71
C ARG A 181 -15.16 -21.76 -9.60
N GLY A 182 -14.55 -20.91 -8.79
CA GLY A 182 -13.13 -20.97 -8.52
C GLY A 182 -12.81 -21.88 -7.34
N ARG A 183 -11.69 -22.58 -7.43
CA ARG A 183 -11.13 -23.34 -6.31
C ARG A 183 -9.64 -23.08 -6.24
N ILE A 184 -9.15 -22.82 -5.03
CA ILE A 184 -7.73 -22.59 -4.76
C ILE A 184 -7.30 -23.59 -3.70
N PHE A 185 -6.28 -24.38 -4.02
CA PHE A 185 -5.74 -25.42 -3.17
C PHE A 185 -4.27 -25.19 -2.89
N LEU A 186 -3.86 -25.55 -1.68
CA LEU A 186 -2.48 -25.57 -1.24
C LEU A 186 -2.16 -26.97 -0.74
N SER A 187 -1.08 -27.58 -1.22
CA SER A 187 -0.63 -28.89 -0.74
C SER A 187 0.78 -28.78 -0.19
N PHE A 188 1.00 -29.29 1.02
CA PHE A 188 2.27 -29.25 1.74
C PHE A 188 2.70 -30.64 2.20
N PRO A 189 4.01 -30.94 2.31
CA PRO A 189 4.51 -32.21 2.84
C PRO A 189 4.04 -32.50 4.27
N ASN A 190 3.88 -31.45 5.09
CA ASN A 190 3.55 -31.54 6.51
C ASN A 190 2.38 -30.60 6.87
N ALA A 191 1.88 -30.73 8.10
CA ALA A 191 0.93 -29.78 8.66
C ALA A 191 1.52 -28.36 8.67
N ILE A 192 0.71 -27.37 8.28
CA ILE A 192 1.18 -25.98 8.15
C ILE A 192 1.40 -25.35 9.53
N SER A 193 2.49 -24.60 9.67
CA SER A 193 2.75 -23.81 10.89
C SER A 193 1.78 -22.64 11.01
N LEU A 194 1.60 -22.10 12.23
CA LEU A 194 0.82 -20.87 12.44
C LEU A 194 1.35 -19.73 11.57
N ARG A 195 2.67 -19.61 11.42
CA ARG A 195 3.33 -18.62 10.57
C ARG A 195 2.89 -18.73 9.10
N LEU A 196 2.89 -19.94 8.55
CA LEU A 196 2.47 -20.18 7.17
C LEU A 196 0.96 -19.95 7.02
N ARG A 197 0.16 -20.38 8.00
CA ARG A 197 -1.29 -20.13 8.04
C ARG A 197 -1.61 -18.63 8.04
N THR A 198 -0.90 -17.83 8.83
CA THR A 198 -1.02 -16.37 8.83
C THR A 198 -0.62 -15.76 7.49
N ALA A 199 0.51 -16.20 6.91
CA ALA A 199 0.95 -15.70 5.62
C ALA A 199 -0.06 -15.98 4.49
N ILE A 200 -0.66 -17.17 4.49
CA ILE A 200 -1.72 -17.53 3.53
C ILE A 200 -2.95 -16.62 3.74
N SER A 201 -3.40 -16.43 4.97
CA SER A 201 -4.55 -15.55 5.27
C SER A 201 -4.31 -14.08 4.86
N LEU A 202 -3.07 -13.60 4.94
CA LEU A 202 -2.69 -12.26 4.49
C LEU A 202 -2.60 -12.15 2.95
N ALA A 203 -2.11 -13.20 2.28
CA ALA A 203 -2.05 -13.24 0.82
C ALA A 203 -3.43 -13.43 0.16
N PHE A 204 -4.32 -14.18 0.84
CA PHE A 204 -5.69 -14.47 0.42
C PHE A 204 -6.70 -13.97 1.49
N PRO A 205 -6.87 -12.64 1.64
CA PRO A 205 -7.77 -12.08 2.65
C PRO A 205 -9.23 -12.42 2.36
N GLY A 206 -10.05 -12.59 3.40
CA GLY A 206 -11.47 -12.96 3.24
C GLY A 206 -11.71 -14.44 2.90
N THR A 207 -10.69 -15.28 3.01
CA THR A 207 -10.81 -16.73 2.86
C THR A 207 -10.45 -17.45 4.17
N VAL A 208 -11.05 -18.61 4.36
CA VAL A 208 -10.75 -19.56 5.43
C VAL A 208 -10.04 -20.75 4.81
N LEU A 209 -9.03 -21.27 5.51
CA LEU A 209 -8.32 -22.49 5.17
C LEU A 209 -9.04 -23.70 5.77
N GLU A 210 -9.51 -24.58 4.90
CA GLU A 210 -10.10 -25.88 5.26
C GLU A 210 -9.10 -26.99 4.93
N GLU A 211 -8.69 -27.79 5.93
CA GLU A 211 -7.87 -28.99 5.67
C GLU A 211 -8.76 -30.08 5.07
N LEU A 212 -8.35 -30.61 3.93
CA LEU A 212 -9.08 -31.68 3.24
C LEU A 212 -8.53 -33.04 3.62
N SER A 213 -9.44 -34.02 3.68
CA SER A 213 -9.06 -35.44 3.71
C SER A 213 -9.21 -36.04 2.32
N GLU A 214 -8.41 -37.05 1.99
CA GLU A 214 -8.36 -37.69 0.67
C GLU A 214 -9.71 -38.28 0.20
N HIS A 215 -10.65 -38.50 1.14
CA HIS A 215 -11.97 -39.06 0.86
C HIS A 215 -13.13 -38.10 1.18
N ALA A 216 -12.85 -36.85 1.60
CA ALA A 216 -13.89 -35.88 1.90
C ALA A 216 -14.27 -35.08 0.66
N GLU A 217 -15.57 -34.96 0.41
CA GLU A 217 -16.10 -33.99 -0.54
C GLU A 217 -15.93 -32.58 0.03
N THR A 218 -15.41 -31.65 -0.77
CA THR A 218 -15.27 -30.26 -0.38
C THR A 218 -16.27 -29.38 -1.13
N GLU A 219 -16.92 -28.50 -0.36
CA GLU A 219 -17.72 -27.39 -0.87
C GLU A 219 -16.91 -26.10 -0.96
N ALA A 220 -15.63 -26.11 -0.55
CA ALA A 220 -14.76 -24.95 -0.58
C ALA A 220 -14.64 -24.40 -2.00
N CYS A 221 -15.02 -23.14 -2.12
CA CYS A 221 -15.10 -22.44 -3.38
C CYS A 221 -14.88 -20.95 -3.15
N VAL A 222 -14.42 -20.29 -4.21
CA VAL A 222 -14.21 -18.84 -4.25
C VAL A 222 -14.96 -18.27 -5.45
N SER A 223 -15.35 -17.00 -5.35
CA SER A 223 -15.96 -16.28 -6.47
C SER A 223 -15.00 -16.19 -7.67
N GLU A 224 -15.59 -16.03 -8.86
CA GLU A 224 -14.82 -15.83 -10.09
C GLU A 224 -13.90 -14.60 -10.01
N SER A 225 -14.40 -13.50 -9.42
CA SER A 225 -13.62 -12.29 -9.19
C SER A 225 -12.41 -12.54 -8.30
N TYR A 226 -12.58 -13.36 -7.25
CA TYR A 226 -11.50 -13.71 -6.34
C TYR A 226 -10.44 -14.59 -7.04
N LEU A 227 -10.89 -15.55 -7.85
CA LEU A 227 -9.99 -16.39 -8.64
C LEU A 227 -9.22 -15.57 -9.69
N PHE A 228 -9.89 -14.61 -10.35
CA PHE A 228 -9.27 -13.67 -11.28
C PHE A 228 -8.13 -12.90 -10.59
N GLU A 229 -8.41 -12.33 -9.42
CA GLU A 229 -7.42 -11.57 -8.65
C GLU A 229 -6.24 -12.45 -8.21
N GLY A 230 -6.50 -13.69 -7.80
CA GLY A 230 -5.47 -14.69 -7.48
C GLY A 230 -4.54 -15.00 -8.67
N LEU A 231 -5.12 -15.22 -9.85
CA LEU A 231 -4.37 -15.49 -11.09
C LEU A 231 -3.55 -14.29 -11.53
N LEU A 232 -4.14 -13.09 -11.53
CA LEU A 232 -3.44 -11.84 -11.84
C LEU A 232 -2.21 -11.65 -10.95
N ARG A 233 -2.36 -11.83 -9.64
CA ARG A 233 -1.26 -11.70 -8.67
C ARG A 233 -0.18 -12.75 -8.88
N LEU A 234 -0.57 -13.99 -9.21
CA LEU A 234 0.38 -15.07 -9.50
C LEU A 234 1.26 -14.70 -10.70
N PHE A 235 0.68 -14.26 -11.81
CA PHE A 235 1.46 -13.89 -13.01
C PHE A 235 2.37 -12.68 -12.77
N LEU A 236 1.87 -11.65 -12.08
CA LEU A 236 2.69 -10.48 -11.72
C LEU A 236 3.86 -10.85 -10.79
N LEU A 237 3.62 -11.72 -9.81
CA LEU A 237 4.66 -12.23 -8.92
C LEU A 237 5.75 -12.97 -9.70
N LEU A 238 5.36 -13.85 -10.62
CA LEU A 238 6.29 -14.68 -11.38
C LEU A 238 7.15 -13.85 -12.32
N SER A 239 6.56 -12.86 -12.99
CA SER A 239 7.32 -11.89 -13.77
C SER A 239 8.31 -11.09 -12.91
N ALA A 240 7.89 -10.66 -11.71
CA ALA A 240 8.79 -9.94 -10.80
C ALA A 240 9.97 -10.81 -10.32
N ILE A 241 9.76 -12.11 -10.13
CA ILE A 241 10.82 -13.07 -9.78
C ILE A 241 11.75 -13.29 -10.96
N GLU A 242 11.20 -13.50 -12.16
CA GLU A 242 11.97 -13.75 -13.37
C GLU A 242 12.86 -12.55 -13.72
N ARG A 243 12.32 -11.32 -13.68
CA ARG A 243 13.13 -10.09 -13.88
C ARG A 243 14.30 -10.00 -12.90
N ARG A 244 14.11 -10.43 -11.65
CA ARG A 244 15.19 -10.48 -10.66
C ARG A 244 16.23 -11.57 -10.99
N GLN A 245 15.80 -12.71 -11.53
CA GLN A 245 16.70 -13.77 -11.96
C GLN A 245 17.48 -13.38 -13.23
N GLN A 246 16.81 -12.79 -14.22
CA GLN A 246 17.44 -12.26 -15.43
C GLN A 246 18.48 -11.20 -15.09
N ARG A 247 18.16 -10.24 -14.19
CA ARG A 247 19.15 -9.25 -13.71
C ARG A 247 20.37 -9.87 -13.05
N ARG A 248 20.20 -10.91 -12.22
CA ARG A 248 21.33 -11.64 -11.63
C ARG A 248 22.17 -12.39 -12.65
N ASN A 249 21.54 -12.91 -13.71
CA ASN A 249 22.25 -13.61 -14.78
C ASN A 249 22.92 -12.63 -15.77
N LEU A 250 22.43 -11.40 -15.89
CA LEU A 250 22.99 -10.30 -16.69
C LEU A 250 24.17 -9.58 -15.99
N GLU A 251 24.36 -9.77 -14.68
CA GLU A 251 25.52 -9.25 -13.93
C GLU A 251 26.87 -9.92 -14.31
N GLU A 252 26.92 -10.83 -15.28
CA GLU A 252 28.16 -11.35 -15.90
C GLU A 252 28.64 -10.54 -17.14
N VAL A 253 28.08 -9.34 -17.42
CA VAL A 253 28.44 -8.53 -18.60
C VAL A 253 29.55 -7.47 -18.29
N PRO A 254 30.55 -7.26 -19.18
CA PRO A 254 31.72 -6.41 -18.94
C PRO A 254 31.43 -4.92 -18.67
N GLU A 255 32.35 -4.30 -17.91
CA GLU A 255 32.32 -2.92 -17.34
C GLU A 255 31.89 -1.77 -18.28
N GLU A 256 31.98 -1.91 -19.61
CA GLU A 256 31.82 -0.81 -20.55
C GLU A 256 30.36 -0.43 -20.88
N TRP A 257 29.37 -1.24 -20.48
CA TRP A 257 27.95 -1.04 -20.86
C TRP A 257 27.09 -0.47 -19.70
N LYS A 258 27.68 -0.18 -18.54
CA LYS A 258 26.97 0.23 -17.31
C LYS A 258 26.38 1.65 -17.32
N GLU A 259 26.83 2.54 -18.21
CA GLU A 259 26.39 3.96 -18.18
C GLU A 259 25.07 4.22 -18.94
N GLN A 260 24.75 3.44 -19.97
CA GLN A 260 23.55 3.65 -20.79
C GLN A 260 22.27 3.02 -20.20
N GLU A 261 22.37 1.96 -19.40
CA GLU A 261 21.22 1.31 -18.74
C GLU A 261 20.55 2.16 -17.65
N SER A 262 21.27 3.13 -17.06
CA SER A 262 20.77 3.92 -15.92
C SER A 262 19.55 4.80 -16.23
N LEU A 263 19.41 5.23 -17.49
CA LEU A 263 18.30 6.06 -17.96
C LEU A 263 17.06 5.24 -18.33
N GLU A 264 17.25 4.02 -18.87
CA GLU A 264 16.15 3.08 -19.14
C GLU A 264 15.65 2.40 -17.85
N GLU A 265 16.54 2.15 -16.88
CA GLU A 265 16.18 1.72 -15.51
C GLU A 265 15.29 2.74 -14.78
N ALA A 266 15.53 4.03 -14.98
CA ALA A 266 14.72 5.11 -14.41
C ALA A 266 13.34 5.19 -15.09
N ALA A 267 13.28 5.02 -16.42
CA ALA A 267 12.03 4.97 -17.18
C ALA A 267 11.14 3.79 -16.76
N SER A 268 11.69 2.58 -16.63
CA SER A 268 10.95 1.39 -16.19
C SER A 268 10.47 1.46 -14.73
N LYS A 269 11.20 2.15 -13.84
CA LYS A 269 10.79 2.39 -12.44
C LYS A 269 9.72 3.49 -12.34
N MET A 270 9.74 4.48 -13.23
CA MET A 270 8.73 5.54 -13.32
C MET A 270 7.43 5.01 -13.94
N GLU A 271 7.54 4.07 -14.86
CA GLU A 271 6.45 3.32 -15.47
C GLU A 271 5.70 2.44 -14.45
N LEU A 272 6.39 1.70 -13.59
CA LEU A 272 5.78 0.94 -12.47
C LEU A 272 4.98 1.80 -11.48
N ARG A 273 5.21 3.11 -11.42
CA ARG A 273 4.45 4.04 -10.57
C ARG A 273 3.09 4.45 -11.15
N GLY A 274 2.82 4.16 -12.42
CA GLY A 274 1.56 4.46 -13.10
C GLY A 274 0.64 3.24 -13.36
N TYR A 275 1.07 2.02 -13.03
CA TYR A 275 0.44 0.78 -13.53
C TYR A 275 -0.46 0.01 -12.56
N CYS A 276 -0.69 0.51 -11.35
CA CYS A 276 -1.77 0.01 -10.51
C CYS A 276 -3.00 0.92 -10.62
N TYR A 277 -3.72 0.80 -11.72
CA TYR A 277 -5.10 1.29 -11.79
C TYR A 277 -6.01 0.13 -11.40
N ASN A 278 -6.63 0.23 -10.22
CA ASN A 278 -7.83 -0.53 -9.92
C ASN A 278 -8.89 -0.14 -10.99
N PRO A 279 -9.45 -1.07 -11.79
CA PRO A 279 -10.47 -0.68 -12.76
C PRO A 279 -11.67 -0.15 -11.98
N VAL A 280 -12.00 1.13 -12.15
CA VAL A 280 -13.18 1.74 -11.53
C VAL A 280 -14.38 0.87 -11.89
N LEU A 281 -15.03 0.30 -10.87
CA LEU A 281 -16.14 -0.61 -11.07
C LEU A 281 -17.38 0.22 -11.39
N ILE A 282 -18.35 -0.37 -12.09
CA ILE A 282 -19.64 0.30 -12.29
C ILE A 282 -20.42 0.49 -10.98
N GLU A 283 -19.99 -0.18 -9.90
CA GLU A 283 -20.50 -0.02 -8.54
C GLU A 283 -20.10 1.33 -7.95
N ASP A 284 -18.97 1.89 -8.39
CA ASP A 284 -18.47 3.19 -7.94
C ASP A 284 -19.12 4.37 -8.71
N LEU A 285 -19.95 4.10 -9.72
CA LEU A 285 -20.57 5.12 -10.60
C LEU A 285 -21.84 5.78 -10.03
N GLU A 286 -22.27 5.43 -8.81
CA GLU A 286 -23.54 5.90 -8.21
C GLU A 286 -24.73 5.87 -9.19
N LEU A 287 -24.81 4.82 -10.01
CA LEU A 287 -25.88 4.68 -11.00
C LEU A 287 -27.20 4.29 -10.33
N SER A 288 -28.32 4.70 -10.91
CA SER A 288 -29.62 4.17 -10.50
C SER A 288 -29.66 2.65 -10.58
N VAL A 289 -30.44 2.05 -9.67
CA VAL A 289 -30.63 0.59 -9.57
C VAL A 289 -30.94 -0.05 -10.92
N ARG A 290 -31.72 0.64 -11.76
CA ARG A 290 -32.07 0.16 -13.11
C ARG A 290 -30.86 0.15 -14.04
N SER A 291 -30.11 1.24 -14.11
CA SER A 291 -28.95 1.39 -14.99
C SER A 291 -27.84 0.41 -14.59
N TYR A 292 -27.53 0.33 -13.29
CA TYR A 292 -26.60 -0.64 -12.72
C TYR A 292 -27.00 -2.10 -13.04
N THR A 293 -28.27 -2.48 -12.77
CA THR A 293 -28.74 -3.85 -12.99
C THR A 293 -28.72 -4.24 -14.47
N CYS A 294 -29.01 -3.30 -15.38
CA CYS A 294 -28.97 -3.56 -16.82
C CYS A 294 -27.53 -3.73 -17.33
N LEU A 295 -26.58 -2.93 -16.85
CA LEU A 295 -25.15 -3.07 -17.18
C LEU A 295 -24.57 -4.38 -16.64
N LYS A 296 -24.85 -4.71 -15.38
CA LYS A 296 -24.43 -5.96 -14.74
C LYS A 296 -24.97 -7.19 -15.47
N LYS A 297 -26.25 -7.18 -15.87
CA LYS A 297 -26.87 -8.26 -16.66
C LYS A 297 -26.33 -8.35 -18.09
N ALA A 298 -25.77 -7.26 -18.63
CA ALA A 298 -25.10 -7.24 -19.91
C ALA A 298 -23.61 -7.62 -19.81
N GLY A 299 -23.11 -7.99 -18.63
CA GLY A 299 -21.72 -8.38 -18.42
C GLY A 299 -20.74 -7.20 -18.38
N ILE A 300 -21.23 -5.97 -18.24
CA ILE A 300 -20.41 -4.76 -18.15
C ILE A 300 -20.21 -4.48 -16.66
N LEU A 301 -18.98 -4.66 -16.18
CA LEU A 301 -18.63 -4.58 -14.76
C LEU A 301 -17.67 -3.43 -14.44
N THR A 302 -16.99 -2.89 -15.46
CA THR A 302 -16.02 -1.79 -15.29
C THR A 302 -16.38 -0.57 -16.13
N VAL A 303 -15.94 0.60 -15.66
CA VAL A 303 -16.03 1.87 -16.41
C VAL A 303 -15.31 1.79 -17.74
N GLU A 304 -14.23 1.02 -17.85
CA GLU A 304 -13.49 0.84 -19.09
C GLU A 304 -14.28 0.05 -20.14
N GLN A 305 -14.94 -1.03 -19.74
CA GLN A 305 -15.85 -1.78 -20.61
C GLN A 305 -17.02 -0.90 -21.06
N LEU A 306 -17.54 -0.08 -20.14
CA LEU A 306 -18.62 0.85 -20.40
C LEU A 306 -18.22 1.95 -21.41
N LYS A 307 -16.99 2.46 -21.33
CA LYS A 307 -16.44 3.47 -22.26
C LYS A 307 -16.27 2.95 -23.70
N ARG A 308 -16.16 1.64 -23.91
CA ARG A 308 -16.01 1.02 -25.24
C ARG A 308 -17.34 0.91 -26.00
N LEU A 309 -18.47 1.17 -25.35
CA LEU A 309 -19.80 1.09 -25.95
C LEU A 309 -20.31 2.45 -26.41
N SER A 310 -20.88 2.48 -27.62
CA SER A 310 -21.58 3.65 -28.15
C SER A 310 -22.96 3.82 -27.51
N ALA A 311 -23.50 5.05 -27.56
CA ALA A 311 -24.85 5.33 -27.05
C ALA A 311 -25.94 4.46 -27.71
N ASP A 312 -25.75 4.06 -28.95
CA ASP A 312 -26.68 3.18 -29.67
C ASP A 312 -26.53 1.71 -29.27
N GLU A 313 -25.36 1.26 -28.84
CA GLU A 313 -25.15 -0.08 -28.27
C GLU A 313 -25.71 -0.18 -26.85
N LEU A 314 -25.58 0.86 -26.03
CA LEU A 314 -26.23 0.93 -24.71
C LEU A 314 -27.76 0.82 -24.84
N ARG A 315 -28.34 1.44 -25.88
CA ARG A 315 -29.79 1.33 -26.16
C ARG A 315 -30.23 -0.07 -26.58
N ARG A 316 -29.32 -0.93 -27.04
CA ARG A 316 -29.63 -2.33 -27.40
C ARG A 316 -29.62 -3.25 -26.19
N ILE A 317 -29.13 -2.80 -25.03
CA ILE A 317 -29.18 -3.58 -23.79
C ILE A 317 -30.63 -3.75 -23.35
N ARG A 318 -31.01 -5.00 -23.06
CA ARG A 318 -32.37 -5.37 -22.67
C ARG A 318 -32.82 -4.54 -21.45
N ASN A 319 -34.00 -3.92 -21.55
CA ASN A 319 -34.61 -3.06 -20.53
C ASN A 319 -33.88 -1.72 -20.25
N MET A 320 -32.85 -1.37 -21.02
CA MET A 320 -32.15 -0.09 -20.92
C MET A 320 -32.96 1.02 -21.59
N GLY A 321 -33.46 1.98 -20.79
CA GLY A 321 -34.31 3.08 -21.26
C GLY A 321 -33.51 4.34 -21.61
N ARG A 322 -34.11 5.28 -22.34
CA ARG A 322 -33.46 6.56 -22.73
C ARG A 322 -32.90 7.35 -21.53
N LYS A 323 -33.59 7.35 -20.39
CA LYS A 323 -33.14 8.01 -19.15
C LYS A 323 -31.92 7.32 -18.53
N SER A 324 -31.87 5.99 -18.55
CA SER A 324 -30.71 5.21 -18.07
C SER A 324 -29.48 5.43 -18.95
N VAL A 325 -29.66 5.53 -20.26
CA VAL A 325 -28.56 5.83 -21.18
C VAL A 325 -28.04 7.26 -20.95
N ALA A 326 -28.92 8.24 -20.74
CA ALA A 326 -28.51 9.60 -20.42
C ALA A 326 -27.75 9.68 -19.09
N GLU A 327 -28.26 9.03 -18.04
CA GLU A 327 -27.59 8.93 -16.73
C GLU A 327 -26.20 8.29 -16.83
N ILE A 328 -26.06 7.21 -17.60
CA ILE A 328 -24.78 6.55 -17.85
C ILE A 328 -23.81 7.49 -18.57
N LEU A 329 -24.29 8.21 -19.59
CA LEU A 329 -23.46 9.16 -20.34
C LEU A 329 -23.05 10.35 -19.48
N ASP A 330 -23.94 10.89 -18.66
CA ASP A 330 -23.64 12.00 -17.73
C ASP A 330 -22.61 11.56 -16.68
N LYS A 331 -22.73 10.35 -16.10
CA LYS A 331 -21.74 9.79 -15.17
C LYS A 331 -20.40 9.48 -15.84
N LEU A 332 -20.41 9.07 -17.11
CA LEU A 332 -19.19 8.90 -17.89
C LEU A 332 -18.52 10.23 -18.24
N GLU A 333 -19.30 11.28 -18.50
CA GLU A 333 -18.81 12.65 -18.71
C GLU A 333 -18.25 13.23 -17.41
N GLU A 334 -18.90 13.00 -16.26
CA GLU A 334 -18.37 13.35 -14.92
C GLU A 334 -16.99 12.74 -14.67
N ILE A 335 -16.78 11.49 -15.09
CA ILE A 335 -15.48 10.81 -15.02
C ILE A 335 -14.51 11.24 -16.13
N ARG A 336 -14.99 11.65 -17.31
CA ARG A 336 -14.12 12.24 -18.37
C ARG A 336 -13.64 13.63 -17.98
N HIS A 337 -14.40 14.35 -17.15
CA HIS A 337 -14.03 15.65 -16.59
C HIS A 337 -13.14 15.54 -15.36
N LEU A 338 -12.83 14.33 -14.88
CA LEU A 338 -11.56 14.12 -14.16
C LEU A 338 -10.44 14.23 -15.21
N PRO A 339 -9.57 15.26 -15.11
CA PRO A 339 -8.58 15.50 -16.13
C PRO A 339 -7.68 14.27 -16.27
N ALA A 340 -7.52 13.79 -17.51
CA ALA A 340 -6.34 13.03 -17.90
C ALA A 340 -5.12 13.76 -17.33
N VAL A 341 -4.22 13.03 -16.64
CA VAL A 341 -3.02 13.62 -16.03
C VAL A 341 -2.06 14.05 -17.15
N SER A 342 -2.38 15.19 -17.75
CA SER A 342 -1.46 16.07 -18.44
C SER A 342 -1.32 17.28 -17.52
N ILE A 343 -0.28 17.23 -16.68
CA ILE A 343 0.20 18.33 -15.83
C ILE A 343 -0.88 18.82 -14.85
N LEU A 344 -0.99 18.15 -13.70
CA LEU A 344 -1.41 18.87 -12.49
C LEU A 344 -0.53 20.13 -12.40
N PRO A 345 -1.08 21.32 -12.08
CA PRO A 345 -0.23 22.47 -11.81
C PRO A 345 0.85 22.01 -10.83
N GLU A 346 2.11 22.17 -11.24
CA GLU A 346 3.23 21.68 -10.47
C GLU A 346 3.05 22.20 -9.04
N LYS A 347 2.81 21.29 -8.08
CA LYS A 347 2.42 21.67 -6.72
C LYS A 347 3.49 22.62 -6.19
N ASP A 348 3.17 23.90 -6.00
CA ASP A 348 4.16 24.86 -5.54
C ASP A 348 4.42 24.62 -4.05
N TYR A 349 5.47 23.85 -3.77
CA TYR A 349 5.86 23.48 -2.42
C TYR A 349 6.38 24.70 -1.64
N LEU A 350 6.90 25.74 -2.30
CA LEU A 350 7.28 26.98 -1.63
C LEU A 350 6.04 27.79 -1.23
N ALA A 351 5.01 27.82 -2.08
CA ALA A 351 3.72 28.39 -1.69
C ALA A 351 3.07 27.59 -0.54
N GLU A 352 3.12 26.25 -0.58
CA GLU A 352 2.64 25.40 0.52
C GLU A 352 3.40 25.69 1.83
N LEU A 353 4.71 25.91 1.77
CA LEU A 353 5.50 26.34 2.93
C LEU A 353 5.01 27.67 3.51
N ASP A 354 4.63 28.62 2.65
CA ASP A 354 4.14 29.94 3.08
C ASP A 354 2.77 29.86 3.77
N THR A 355 1.95 28.86 3.41
CA THR A 355 0.67 28.62 4.09
C THR A 355 0.81 28.10 5.52
N LEU A 356 1.96 27.53 5.89
CA LEU A 356 2.17 27.05 7.25
C LEU A 356 2.16 28.21 8.24
N ILE A 357 1.41 28.06 9.32
CA ILE A 357 1.28 29.08 10.36
C ILE A 357 2.60 29.15 11.14
N GLY A 358 3.11 30.37 11.34
CA GLY A 358 4.35 30.63 12.08
C GLY A 358 5.60 30.15 11.33
N LEU A 359 6.60 29.66 12.09
CA LEU A 359 7.83 29.04 11.57
C LEU A 359 8.70 29.95 10.68
N GLU A 360 8.67 31.27 10.86
CA GLU A 360 9.36 32.22 9.97
C GLU A 360 10.87 31.97 9.82
N GLU A 361 11.53 31.56 10.90
CA GLU A 361 12.96 31.19 10.86
C GLU A 361 13.18 29.94 10.00
N VAL A 362 12.36 28.91 10.19
CA VAL A 362 12.40 27.67 9.41
C VAL A 362 12.11 27.96 7.95
N LYS A 363 11.07 28.74 7.63
CA LYS A 363 10.75 29.17 6.26
C LYS A 363 11.94 29.87 5.59
N THR A 364 12.57 30.78 6.32
CA THR A 364 13.75 31.50 5.84
C THR A 364 14.93 30.56 5.56
N GLN A 365 15.18 29.59 6.45
CA GLN A 365 16.24 28.59 6.24
C GLN A 365 15.93 27.67 5.06
N VAL A 366 14.69 27.19 4.93
CA VAL A 366 14.26 26.37 3.78
C VAL A 366 14.47 27.12 2.46
N ARG A 367 14.13 28.41 2.39
CA ARG A 367 14.39 29.24 1.20
C ARG A 367 15.87 29.38 0.89
N LYS A 368 16.73 29.55 1.92
CA LYS A 368 18.19 29.58 1.74
C LYS A 368 18.71 28.25 1.20
N ILE A 369 18.21 27.14 1.72
CA ILE A 369 18.59 25.80 1.27
C ILE A 369 18.13 25.55 -0.15
N ALA A 370 16.90 25.95 -0.50
CA ALA A 370 16.38 25.87 -1.86
C ALA A 370 17.22 26.70 -2.84
N ALA A 371 17.59 27.93 -2.46
CA ALA A 371 18.47 28.76 -3.26
C ALA A 371 19.87 28.14 -3.45
N PHE A 372 20.41 27.56 -2.38
CA PHE A 372 21.70 26.87 -2.41
C PHE A 372 21.66 25.60 -3.29
N ALA A 373 20.60 24.80 -3.19
CA ALA A 373 20.34 23.64 -4.03
C ALA A 373 20.24 24.04 -5.52
N LYS A 374 19.51 25.12 -5.83
CA LYS A 374 19.43 25.66 -7.18
C LYS A 374 20.79 26.10 -7.71
N MET A 375 21.56 26.84 -6.90
CA MET A 375 22.92 27.24 -7.26
C MET A 375 23.82 26.03 -7.54
N LYS A 376 23.74 24.96 -6.72
CA LYS A 376 24.50 23.72 -6.94
C LYS A 376 24.17 23.12 -8.31
N LYS A 377 22.89 23.02 -8.65
CA LYS A 377 22.44 22.49 -9.95
C LYS A 377 22.91 23.34 -11.13
N ASP A 378 22.76 24.67 -11.04
CA ASP A 378 23.21 25.58 -12.09
C ASP A 378 24.74 25.52 -12.30
N PHE A 379 25.49 25.29 -11.23
CA PHE A 379 26.95 25.13 -11.28
C PHE A 379 27.37 23.86 -12.03
N GLU A 380 26.69 22.74 -11.77
CA GLU A 380 26.93 21.46 -12.46
C GLU A 380 26.50 21.53 -13.94
N ALA A 381 25.38 22.17 -14.23
CA ALA A 381 24.90 22.37 -15.61
C ALA A 381 25.87 23.19 -16.47
N GLN A 382 26.70 24.04 -15.86
CA GLN A 382 27.75 24.81 -16.55
C GLN A 382 29.06 24.02 -16.76
N GLY A 383 29.09 22.72 -16.46
CA GLY A 383 30.28 21.87 -16.65
C GLY A 383 31.44 22.21 -15.72
N LYS A 384 31.20 22.95 -14.63
CA LYS A 384 32.20 23.21 -13.60
C LYS A 384 32.30 22.00 -12.67
N SER A 385 33.44 21.83 -12.01
CA SER A 385 33.68 20.73 -11.06
C SER A 385 32.54 20.64 -10.03
N LYS A 386 31.98 19.45 -9.82
CA LYS A 386 30.86 19.24 -8.89
C LYS A 386 31.13 19.89 -7.54
N LEU A 387 30.18 20.68 -7.05
CA LEU A 387 30.21 21.21 -5.69
C LEU A 387 29.86 20.07 -4.75
N SER A 388 30.87 19.40 -4.20
CA SER A 388 30.70 18.31 -3.23
C SER A 388 30.21 18.84 -1.88
N LEU A 389 29.01 19.41 -1.81
CA LEU A 389 28.41 19.93 -0.58
C LEU A 389 27.11 19.14 -0.32
N ALA A 390 27.03 18.56 0.87
CA ALA A 390 25.88 17.75 1.29
C ALA A 390 24.72 18.65 1.71
N LEU A 391 23.49 18.23 1.43
CA LEU A 391 22.26 18.94 1.82
C LEU A 391 21.61 18.35 3.07
N ASN A 392 22.32 17.52 3.83
CA ASN A 392 21.78 16.87 5.02
C ASN A 392 21.46 17.90 6.12
N MET A 393 20.43 17.61 6.90
CA MET A 393 19.86 18.58 7.84
C MET A 393 19.57 17.99 9.21
N GLU A 394 19.61 18.85 10.23
CA GLU A 394 19.09 18.59 11.56
C GLU A 394 17.80 19.38 11.77
N PHE A 395 16.72 18.69 12.15
CA PHE A 395 15.45 19.27 12.54
C PHE A 395 15.27 19.12 14.05
N SER A 396 15.46 20.22 14.78
CA SER A 396 15.44 20.27 16.24
C SER A 396 14.19 20.96 16.75
N GLY A 397 13.35 20.29 17.54
CA GLY A 397 12.18 20.94 18.16
C GLY A 397 11.24 19.98 18.87
N ASN A 398 10.28 20.53 19.63
CA ASN A 398 9.31 19.75 20.40
C ASN A 398 8.30 19.00 19.51
N PRO A 399 7.51 18.06 20.04
CA PRO A 399 6.47 17.38 19.25
C PRO A 399 5.45 18.38 18.71
N GLY A 400 4.91 18.10 17.52
CA GLY A 400 3.83 18.90 16.94
C GLY A 400 4.25 20.27 16.39
N THR A 401 5.55 20.55 16.23
CA THR A 401 6.07 21.78 15.59
C THR A 401 6.20 21.67 14.06
N ALA A 402 5.48 20.74 13.43
CA ALA A 402 5.45 20.51 11.97
C ALA A 402 6.77 20.06 11.29
N LYS A 403 7.72 19.47 12.03
CA LYS A 403 8.97 18.90 11.48
C LYS A 403 8.75 18.00 10.26
N THR A 404 7.92 16.96 10.38
CA THR A 404 7.63 16.00 9.31
C THR A 404 6.92 16.67 8.13
N THR A 405 6.04 17.64 8.39
CA THR A 405 5.34 18.43 7.35
C THR A 405 6.34 19.24 6.53
N VAL A 406 7.25 19.97 7.19
CA VAL A 406 8.30 20.75 6.51
C VAL A 406 9.27 19.84 5.76
N ALA A 407 9.60 18.66 6.29
CA ALA A 407 10.46 17.68 5.59
C ALA A 407 9.82 17.20 4.27
N ARG A 408 8.51 16.95 4.28
CA ARG A 408 7.76 16.54 3.07
C ARG A 408 7.70 17.66 2.03
N ILE A 409 7.47 18.90 2.47
CA ILE A 409 7.48 20.07 1.59
C ILE A 409 8.86 20.25 0.97
N LEU A 410 9.92 20.18 1.79
CA LEU A 410 11.30 20.29 1.33
C LEU A 410 11.68 19.19 0.33
N ALA A 411 11.23 17.95 0.53
CA ALA A 411 11.42 16.88 -0.46
C ALA A 411 10.80 17.25 -1.82
N GLY A 412 9.62 17.87 -1.79
CA GLY A 412 8.97 18.44 -2.96
C GLY A 412 9.79 19.55 -3.64
N VAL A 413 10.27 20.52 -2.86
CA VAL A 413 11.13 21.61 -3.36
C VAL A 413 12.41 21.06 -4.01
N LEU A 414 13.10 20.12 -3.36
CA LEU A 414 14.33 19.53 -3.88
C LEU A 414 14.09 18.71 -5.17
N LYS A 415 12.91 18.07 -5.29
CA LYS A 415 12.48 17.43 -6.54
C LYS A 415 12.22 18.44 -7.66
N GLN A 416 11.52 19.54 -7.38
CA GLN A 416 11.26 20.59 -8.37
C GLN A 416 12.54 21.26 -8.86
N ILE A 417 13.47 21.52 -7.94
CA ILE A 417 14.81 21.97 -8.32
C ILE A 417 15.51 20.90 -9.15
N GLY A 418 15.20 19.61 -8.93
CA GLY A 418 15.76 18.45 -9.61
C GLY A 418 17.12 18.07 -9.06
N ILE A 419 17.27 18.18 -7.74
CA ILE A 419 18.34 17.53 -6.95
C ILE A 419 17.96 16.09 -6.62
N LEU A 420 16.66 15.83 -6.41
CA LEU A 420 16.12 14.51 -6.09
C LEU A 420 15.15 14.05 -7.18
N ASP A 421 15.07 12.74 -7.39
CA ASP A 421 14.18 12.13 -8.40
C ASP A 421 12.72 12.08 -7.93
N SER A 422 12.50 12.11 -6.61
CA SER A 422 11.18 11.92 -6.02
C SER A 422 10.95 12.79 -4.79
N SER A 423 9.74 13.31 -4.66
CA SER A 423 9.26 14.07 -3.48
C SER A 423 8.77 13.15 -2.35
N GLU A 424 9.13 11.87 -2.40
CA GLU A 424 8.71 10.88 -1.40
C GLU A 424 9.65 10.99 -0.20
N LEU A 425 9.07 11.01 0.99
CA LEU A 425 9.80 11.02 2.25
C LEU A 425 9.88 9.59 2.78
N VAL A 426 11.08 9.05 2.96
CA VAL A 426 11.29 7.75 3.61
C VAL A 426 11.45 8.00 5.11
N GLU A 427 10.39 7.79 5.87
CA GLU A 427 10.38 8.00 7.33
C GLU A 427 10.78 6.71 8.06
N VAL A 428 11.78 6.81 8.92
CA VAL A 428 12.32 5.70 9.70
C VAL A 428 12.58 6.11 11.15
N GLY A 429 12.49 5.14 12.05
CA GLY A 429 12.89 5.29 13.46
C GLY A 429 13.88 4.20 13.88
N ARG A 430 14.18 4.13 15.19
CA ARG A 430 15.12 3.14 15.75
C ARG A 430 14.82 1.70 15.34
N ALA A 431 13.55 1.29 15.36
CA ALA A 431 13.14 -0.08 15.07
C ALA A 431 13.46 -0.50 13.61
N SER A 432 13.52 0.46 12.69
CA SER A 432 13.84 0.24 11.28
C SER A 432 15.35 0.13 11.05
N LEU A 433 16.15 0.79 11.89
CA LEU A 433 17.61 0.89 11.73
C LEU A 433 18.36 -0.18 12.55
N VAL A 434 17.89 -0.52 13.74
CA VAL A 434 18.60 -1.42 14.68
C VAL A 434 18.00 -2.82 14.64
N ALA A 435 18.85 -3.84 14.49
CA ALA A 435 18.46 -5.25 14.54
C ALA A 435 18.63 -5.83 15.95
N GLY A 436 17.90 -6.91 16.26
CA GLY A 436 18.02 -7.61 17.55
C GLY A 436 19.24 -8.52 17.69
N TYR A 437 20.04 -8.68 16.63
CA TYR A 437 21.19 -9.59 16.56
C TYR A 437 22.44 -8.88 16.02
N VAL A 438 23.61 -9.22 16.56
CA VAL A 438 24.93 -8.68 16.18
C VAL A 438 25.19 -8.85 14.68
N GLY A 439 25.66 -7.77 14.03
CA GLY A 439 26.07 -7.76 12.62
C GLY A 439 24.92 -7.63 11.60
N GLN A 440 23.66 -7.53 12.04
CA GLN A 440 22.53 -7.28 11.14
C GLN A 440 22.14 -5.80 11.05
N THR A 441 22.60 -4.97 11.98
CA THR A 441 22.28 -3.53 12.03
C THR A 441 22.86 -2.79 10.82
N ALA A 442 24.13 -3.05 10.46
CA ALA A 442 24.74 -2.41 9.30
C ALA A 442 23.96 -2.71 8.00
N GLU A 443 23.52 -3.96 7.79
CA GLU A 443 22.76 -4.33 6.59
C GLU A 443 21.38 -3.66 6.54
N ARG A 444 20.69 -3.54 7.69
CA ARG A 444 19.43 -2.79 7.79
C ARG A 444 19.60 -1.32 7.41
N VAL A 445 20.66 -0.67 7.91
CA VAL A 445 20.96 0.72 7.55
C VAL A 445 21.17 0.84 6.04
N ARG A 446 21.97 -0.06 5.42
CA ARG A 446 22.18 -0.07 3.97
C ARG A 446 20.88 -0.29 3.19
N ASP A 447 19.99 -1.15 3.65
CA ASP A 447 18.69 -1.37 3.01
C ASP A 447 17.81 -0.12 3.06
N VAL A 448 17.82 0.59 4.20
CA VAL A 448 17.13 1.87 4.35
C VAL A 448 17.70 2.91 3.38
N PHE A 449 19.02 3.08 3.30
CA PHE A 449 19.65 3.99 2.34
C PHE A 449 19.35 3.61 0.89
N ARG A 450 19.38 2.31 0.55
CA ARG A 450 18.97 1.82 -0.78
C ARG A 450 17.52 2.21 -1.09
N SER A 451 16.62 2.16 -0.12
CA SER A 451 15.21 2.56 -0.30
C SER A 451 15.02 4.08 -0.44
N ALA A 452 15.94 4.87 0.12
CA ALA A 452 15.94 6.33 0.11
C ALA A 452 16.75 6.95 -1.04
N LYS A 453 17.36 6.14 -1.90
CA LYS A 453 18.06 6.62 -3.10
C LYS A 453 17.12 7.46 -3.98
N GLY A 454 17.56 8.66 -4.36
CA GLY A 454 16.79 9.65 -5.12
C GLY A 454 15.70 10.37 -4.29
N LYS A 455 15.71 10.21 -2.96
CA LYS A 455 14.66 10.68 -2.03
C LYS A 455 15.27 11.34 -0.79
N VAL A 456 14.39 11.86 0.07
CA VAL A 456 14.74 12.31 1.41
C VAL A 456 14.57 11.14 2.40
N LEU A 457 15.62 10.84 3.17
CA LEU A 457 15.60 9.94 4.32
C LEU A 457 15.35 10.75 5.59
N PHE A 458 14.22 10.54 6.26
CA PHE A 458 13.86 11.21 7.50
C PHE A 458 13.99 10.24 8.67
N ILE A 459 14.96 10.49 9.55
CA ILE A 459 15.22 9.68 10.74
C ILE A 459 14.59 10.41 11.94
N ASP A 460 13.39 9.97 12.33
CA ASP A 460 12.70 10.54 13.49
C ASP A 460 13.26 9.99 14.81
N GLU A 461 13.25 10.84 15.82
CA GLU A 461 13.86 10.60 17.13
C GLU A 461 15.27 10.00 17.02
N ALA A 462 16.13 10.57 16.17
CA ALA A 462 17.45 10.02 15.85
C ALA A 462 18.34 9.78 17.10
N TYR A 463 18.18 10.61 18.13
CA TYR A 463 18.84 10.47 19.42
C TYR A 463 18.54 9.14 20.13
N SER A 464 17.44 8.47 19.78
CA SER A 464 17.12 7.13 20.29
C SER A 464 18.15 6.07 19.89
N LEU A 465 19.01 6.33 18.89
CA LEU A 465 20.13 5.48 18.53
C LEU A 465 21.28 5.55 19.53
N VAL A 466 21.36 6.61 20.35
CA VAL A 466 22.39 6.73 21.39
C VAL A 466 22.06 5.77 22.53
N GLU A 467 23.00 4.89 22.88
CA GLU A 467 22.90 4.00 24.04
C GLU A 467 23.86 4.45 25.14
N HIS A 468 23.52 4.16 26.40
CA HIS A 468 24.33 4.56 27.56
C HIS A 468 25.68 3.83 27.69
N TRP A 469 25.92 2.79 26.90
CA TRP A 469 27.17 2.01 26.90
C TRP A 469 27.83 2.10 25.51
N GLU A 470 29.16 2.28 25.49
CA GLU A 470 29.96 2.37 24.26
C GLU A 470 30.09 1.02 23.55
N GLY A 471 29.91 1.02 22.22
CA GLY A 471 30.05 -0.16 21.37
C GLY A 471 28.76 -0.97 21.18
N GLY A 472 27.60 -0.38 21.51
CA GLY A 472 26.30 -1.00 21.29
C GLY A 472 25.82 -0.99 19.85
N TYR A 473 24.69 -1.67 19.59
CA TYR A 473 24.08 -1.75 18.27
C TYR A 473 23.74 -0.37 17.70
N GLY A 474 23.44 0.60 18.57
CA GLY A 474 23.24 2.00 18.20
C GLY A 474 24.47 2.68 17.60
N ASP A 475 25.67 2.46 18.18
CA ASP A 475 26.92 3.03 17.67
C ASP A 475 27.28 2.41 16.30
N GLU A 476 27.01 1.11 16.09
CA GLU A 476 27.12 0.45 14.79
C GLU A 476 26.21 1.09 13.74
N ALA A 477 24.95 1.39 14.11
CA ALA A 477 24.01 2.07 13.24
C ALA A 477 24.52 3.47 12.85
N ILE A 478 24.96 4.27 13.83
CA ILE A 478 25.46 5.64 13.60
C ILE A 478 26.68 5.61 12.67
N ASN A 479 27.64 4.73 12.91
CA ASN A 479 28.84 4.61 12.07
C ASN A 479 28.47 4.21 10.64
N THR A 480 27.53 3.28 10.48
CA THR A 480 27.06 2.87 9.14
C THR A 480 26.30 4.00 8.45
N ILE A 481 25.47 4.76 9.17
CA ILE A 481 24.78 5.94 8.64
C ILE A 481 25.80 6.96 8.12
N VAL A 482 26.86 7.26 8.88
CA VAL A 482 27.92 8.19 8.46
C VAL A 482 28.60 7.72 7.18
N GLN A 483 28.88 6.41 7.05
CA GLN A 483 29.44 5.82 5.84
C GLN A 483 28.50 5.95 4.64
N GLU A 484 27.23 5.58 4.81
CA GLU A 484 26.24 5.64 3.74
C GLU A 484 25.87 7.06 3.33
N MET A 485 25.96 8.04 4.23
CA MET A 485 25.85 9.47 3.89
C MET A 485 26.95 9.95 2.96
N GLU A 486 28.15 9.34 3.01
CA GLU A 486 29.22 9.66 2.06
C GLU A 486 29.00 8.93 0.73
N ASN A 487 28.66 7.64 0.78
CA ASN A 487 28.43 6.82 -0.40
C ASN A 487 27.27 7.33 -1.25
N ASN A 488 26.21 7.85 -0.62
CA ASN A 488 24.96 8.27 -1.26
C ASN A 488 24.78 9.80 -1.24
N ARG A 489 25.88 10.56 -1.11
CA ARG A 489 25.89 12.02 -0.92
C ARG A 489 25.16 12.81 -2.01
N GLU A 490 25.18 12.31 -3.25
CA GLU A 490 24.58 12.98 -4.39
C GLU A 490 23.10 12.62 -4.57
N ASP A 491 22.72 11.41 -4.17
CA ASP A 491 21.40 10.85 -4.49
C ASP A 491 20.43 10.87 -3.31
N THR A 492 20.92 11.07 -2.08
CA THR A 492 20.09 10.98 -0.86
C THR A 492 20.33 12.18 0.06
N VAL A 493 19.25 12.83 0.48
CA VAL A 493 19.30 13.87 1.51
C VAL A 493 18.79 13.29 2.83
N VAL A 494 19.61 13.33 3.87
CA VAL A 494 19.26 12.81 5.19
C VAL A 494 18.84 13.94 6.11
N ILE A 495 17.68 13.79 6.76
CA ILE A 495 17.16 14.70 7.77
C ILE A 495 17.08 13.95 9.09
N PHE A 496 17.82 14.41 10.10
CA PHE A 496 17.73 13.89 11.46
C PHE A 496 16.78 14.75 12.28
N ALA A 497 15.74 14.16 12.86
CA ALA A 497 14.76 14.88 13.65
C ALA A 497 14.76 14.44 15.12
N GLY A 498 14.51 15.39 16.03
CA GLY A 498 14.39 15.09 17.44
C GLY A 498 14.25 16.32 18.33
N TYR A 499 14.35 16.08 19.64
CA TYR A 499 14.28 17.13 20.65
C TYR A 499 15.63 17.87 20.77
N PRO A 500 15.63 19.20 21.00
CA PRO A 500 16.86 19.99 20.92
C PRO A 500 18.02 19.48 21.77
N LYS A 501 17.78 19.22 23.07
CA LYS A 501 18.84 18.78 24.00
C LYS A 501 19.39 17.40 23.63
N GLN A 502 18.51 16.48 23.23
CA GLN A 502 18.87 15.11 22.88
C GLN A 502 19.60 15.05 21.52
N MET A 503 19.27 15.94 20.59
CA MET A 503 19.96 16.06 19.32
C MET A 503 21.40 16.59 19.49
N GLU A 504 21.62 17.52 20.43
CA GLU A 504 22.99 17.94 20.80
C GLU A 504 23.82 16.75 21.31
N GLU A 505 23.27 15.93 22.20
CA GLU A 505 23.92 14.71 22.68
C GLU A 505 24.21 13.72 21.52
N PHE A 506 23.23 13.49 20.65
CA PHE A 506 23.37 12.64 19.47
C PHE A 506 24.51 13.07 18.54
N PHE A 507 24.61 14.35 18.20
CA PHE A 507 25.70 14.85 17.35
C PHE A 507 27.04 14.88 18.08
N SER A 508 27.06 15.03 19.40
CA SER A 508 28.29 14.96 20.20
C SER A 508 28.90 13.56 20.23
N ARG A 509 28.08 12.51 20.02
CA ARG A 509 28.50 11.11 20.04
C ARG A 509 29.47 10.76 18.91
N ASN A 510 29.30 11.36 17.72
CA ASN A 510 30.18 11.12 16.58
C ASN A 510 30.49 12.44 15.85
N PRO A 511 31.72 12.98 15.98
CA PRO A 511 32.14 14.19 15.27
C PRO A 511 32.01 14.10 13.74
N GLY A 512 32.15 12.90 13.18
CA GLY A 512 32.00 12.63 11.75
C GLY A 512 30.57 12.76 11.23
N LEU A 513 29.57 12.70 12.12
CA LEU A 513 28.18 12.94 11.78
C LEU A 513 27.93 14.46 11.65
N ARG A 514 28.42 15.25 12.61
CA ARG A 514 28.20 16.69 12.64
C ARG A 514 28.78 17.41 11.42
N SER A 515 29.95 16.98 10.93
CA SER A 515 30.56 17.56 9.73
C SER A 515 29.78 17.30 8.44
N ARG A 516 28.90 16.29 8.43
CA ARG A 516 28.09 15.88 7.26
C ARG A 516 26.67 16.43 7.28
N VAL A 517 26.27 17.12 8.34
CA VAL A 517 24.94 17.73 8.52
C VAL A 517 25.11 19.25 8.69
N PRO A 518 25.34 19.99 7.59
CA PRO A 518 25.66 21.41 7.66
C PRO A 518 24.46 22.33 7.97
N PHE A 519 23.23 21.87 7.72
CA PHE A 519 22.03 22.68 7.93
C PHE A 519 21.35 22.30 9.24
N GLN A 520 21.04 23.30 10.06
CA GLN A 520 20.29 23.13 11.29
C GLN A 520 19.04 24.01 11.26
N LEU A 521 17.88 23.40 11.46
CA LEU A 521 16.59 24.07 11.51
C LEU A 521 16.00 23.87 12.91
N SER A 522 15.81 24.99 13.61
CA SER A 522 15.19 25.04 14.93
C SER A 522 13.70 25.32 14.79
N PHE A 523 12.89 24.39 15.28
CA PHE A 523 11.44 24.46 15.30
C PHE A 523 10.98 24.84 16.70
N HIS A 524 10.74 26.15 16.87
CA HIS A 524 10.24 26.72 18.12
C HIS A 524 8.76 26.35 18.37
N ASP A 525 8.37 26.40 19.63
CA ASP A 525 6.96 26.22 20.03
C ASP A 525 6.12 27.39 19.52
N TYR A 526 4.84 27.10 19.23
CA TYR A 526 3.92 28.10 18.72
C TYR A 526 3.41 29.02 19.83
N GLY A 527 3.25 30.31 19.52
CA GLY A 527 2.56 31.26 20.37
C GLY A 527 1.05 30.99 20.43
N VAL A 528 0.38 31.60 21.41
CA VAL A 528 -1.09 31.43 21.62
C VAL A 528 -1.90 31.75 20.36
N GLU A 529 -1.57 32.85 19.67
CA GLU A 529 -2.26 33.25 18.44
C GLU A 529 -1.98 32.30 17.27
N GLU A 530 -0.81 31.66 17.23
CA GLU A 530 -0.47 30.66 16.22
C GLU A 530 -1.22 29.34 16.50
N LEU A 531 -1.30 28.92 17.77
CA LEU A 531 -2.09 27.76 18.19
C LEU A 531 -3.57 27.93 17.90
N LEU A 532 -4.13 29.13 18.10
CA LEU A 532 -5.50 29.44 17.71
C LEU A 532 -5.73 29.23 16.21
N LYS A 533 -4.86 29.80 15.37
CA LYS A 533 -4.94 29.63 13.91
C LYS A 533 -4.80 28.17 13.49
N ILE A 534 -3.90 27.41 14.13
CA ILE A 534 -3.71 25.99 13.86
C ILE A 534 -4.98 25.20 14.25
N THR A 535 -5.59 25.54 15.38
CA THR A 535 -6.85 24.93 15.83
C THR A 535 -7.99 25.22 14.85
N ALA A 536 -8.08 26.45 14.34
CA ALA A 536 -9.06 26.82 13.31
C ALA A 536 -8.84 26.03 12.01
N LEU A 537 -7.59 25.92 11.55
CA LEU A 537 -7.23 25.15 10.36
C LEU A 537 -7.56 23.65 10.53
N GLU A 538 -7.28 23.07 11.70
CA GLU A 538 -7.63 21.68 11.98
C GLU A 538 -9.15 21.47 12.03
N ALA A 539 -9.93 22.39 12.60
CA ALA A 539 -11.39 22.33 12.56
C ALA A 539 -11.93 22.41 11.12
N GLU A 540 -11.39 23.31 10.30
CA GLU A 540 -11.76 23.45 8.89
C GLU A 540 -11.48 22.16 8.10
N ARG A 541 -10.38 21.46 8.41
CA ARG A 541 -10.05 20.16 7.80
C ARG A 541 -11.09 19.07 8.11
N TYR A 542 -11.76 19.15 9.26
CA TYR A 542 -12.90 18.28 9.61
C TYR A 542 -14.23 18.78 9.06
N GLY A 543 -14.26 19.92 8.36
CA GLY A 543 -15.47 20.53 7.83
C GLY A 543 -16.23 21.40 8.84
N PHE A 544 -15.60 21.78 9.94
CA PHE A 544 -16.21 22.60 11.00
C PHE A 544 -15.69 24.04 10.97
N ALA A 545 -16.57 25.00 11.25
CA ALA A 545 -16.19 26.39 11.49
C ALA A 545 -16.12 26.69 13.00
N LEU A 546 -15.29 27.66 13.39
CA LEU A 546 -15.25 28.15 14.77
C LEU A 546 -16.19 29.36 14.93
N ALA A 547 -17.01 29.34 15.99
CA ALA A 547 -17.76 30.53 16.39
C ALA A 547 -16.80 31.60 16.94
N PRO A 548 -17.08 32.91 16.76
CA PRO A 548 -16.22 33.97 17.30
C PRO A 548 -15.96 33.86 18.80
N GLU A 549 -16.94 33.38 19.57
CA GLU A 549 -16.83 33.16 21.01
C GLU A 549 -15.90 31.99 21.37
N ALA A 550 -15.76 31.01 20.48
CA ALA A 550 -14.89 29.86 20.68
C ALA A 550 -13.40 30.23 20.66
N GLU A 551 -13.02 31.28 19.92
CA GLU A 551 -11.63 31.74 19.88
C GLU A 551 -11.10 32.11 21.26
N GLU A 552 -11.91 32.78 22.08
CA GLU A 552 -11.52 33.20 23.42
C GLU A 552 -11.39 32.01 24.38
N ALA A 553 -12.22 30.98 24.21
CA ALA A 553 -12.07 29.73 24.95
C ALA A 553 -10.75 29.03 24.57
N ILE A 554 -10.43 28.94 23.28
CA ILE A 554 -9.17 28.37 22.79
C ILE A 554 -7.97 29.15 23.30
N ARG A 555 -7.99 30.50 23.28
CA ARG A 555 -6.91 31.33 23.83
C ARG A 555 -6.66 31.03 25.30
N LYS A 556 -7.72 30.92 26.10
CA LYS A 556 -7.63 30.60 27.54
C LYS A 556 -7.04 29.22 27.78
N LEU A 557 -7.42 28.22 26.97
CA LEU A 557 -6.88 26.86 27.05
C LEU A 557 -5.43 26.78 26.59
N ALA A 558 -5.03 27.57 25.59
CA ALA A 558 -3.66 27.59 25.05
C ALA A 558 -2.68 28.43 25.91
N ALA A 559 -3.16 29.44 26.65
CA ALA A 559 -2.34 30.36 27.44
C ALA A 559 -1.45 29.72 28.53
N PRO A 560 -1.92 28.78 29.38
CA PRO A 560 -1.05 28.11 30.35
C PRO A 560 -0.05 27.19 29.63
N CYS A 561 -0.48 26.63 28.51
CA CYS A 561 0.23 25.58 27.82
C CYS A 561 1.37 26.07 26.93
N ALA A 562 1.27 27.27 26.37
CA ALA A 562 2.37 27.95 25.69
C ALA A 562 3.53 28.31 26.64
N LYS A 563 3.34 28.21 27.96
CA LYS A 563 4.38 28.48 28.97
C LYS A 563 5.08 27.22 29.47
N GLU A 564 4.52 26.03 29.23
CA GLU A 564 5.09 24.75 29.66
C GLU A 564 5.94 24.13 28.55
N GLN A 565 7.14 23.66 28.90
CA GLN A 565 8.01 22.96 27.94
C GLN A 565 7.41 21.60 27.57
N GLY A 566 7.30 21.32 26.27
CA GLY A 566 6.93 19.98 25.76
C GLY A 566 5.42 19.72 25.64
N PHE A 567 4.60 20.76 25.60
CA PHE A 567 3.12 20.66 25.56
C PHE A 567 2.52 20.04 24.28
N GLY A 568 3.33 19.76 23.25
CA GLY A 568 2.90 19.00 22.07
C GLY A 568 2.32 19.81 20.91
N ASN A 569 2.22 21.15 21.03
CA ASN A 569 1.95 22.09 19.93
C ASN A 569 0.76 21.68 19.03
N GLY A 570 0.98 21.40 17.74
CA GLY A 570 -0.07 20.97 16.83
C GLY A 570 -0.78 19.68 17.26
N ARG A 571 -0.14 18.79 18.03
CA ARG A 571 -0.82 17.63 18.63
C ARG A 571 -1.85 18.07 19.67
N PHE A 572 -1.56 19.11 20.45
CA PHE A 572 -2.55 19.70 21.34
C PHE A 572 -3.73 20.29 20.57
N CYS A 573 -3.48 21.10 19.54
CA CYS A 573 -4.54 21.69 18.72
C CYS A 573 -5.44 20.61 18.11
N ARG A 574 -4.85 19.53 17.59
CA ARG A 574 -5.59 18.38 17.08
C ARG A 574 -6.46 17.73 18.16
N ASN A 575 -5.89 17.42 19.32
CA ASN A 575 -6.64 16.82 20.43
C ASN A 575 -7.75 17.74 20.94
N LEU A 576 -7.51 19.06 20.94
CA LEU A 576 -8.47 20.06 21.34
C LEU A 576 -9.68 20.09 20.38
N VAL A 577 -9.44 20.03 19.06
CA VAL A 577 -10.51 19.92 18.05
C VAL A 577 -11.22 18.58 18.15
N GLU A 578 -10.50 17.46 18.27
CA GLU A 578 -11.12 16.13 18.39
C GLU A 578 -12.06 16.04 19.61
N ASN A 579 -11.67 16.62 20.76
CA ASN A 579 -12.56 16.72 21.92
C ASN A 579 -13.75 17.66 21.66
N ALA A 580 -13.54 18.78 20.99
CA ALA A 580 -14.63 19.70 20.64
C ALA A 580 -15.65 19.05 19.69
N LEU A 581 -15.21 18.19 18.78
CA LEU A 581 -16.10 17.41 17.92
C LEU A 581 -16.96 16.42 18.72
N LEU A 582 -16.38 15.77 19.74
CA LEU A 582 -17.13 14.89 20.64
C LEU A 582 -18.16 15.69 21.46
N SER A 583 -17.79 16.84 22.00
CA SER A 583 -18.71 17.74 22.72
C SER A 583 -19.83 18.25 21.82
N TYR A 584 -19.52 18.64 20.59
CA TYR A 584 -20.50 19.02 19.56
C TYR A 584 -21.48 17.87 19.30
N ALA A 585 -20.96 16.65 19.11
CA ALA A 585 -21.80 15.48 18.87
C ALA A 585 -22.76 15.23 20.03
N GLN A 586 -22.28 15.33 21.28
CA GLN A 586 -23.12 15.20 22.46
C GLN A 586 -24.16 16.34 22.57
N ARG A 587 -23.78 17.58 22.26
CA ARG A 587 -24.67 18.75 22.31
C ARG A 587 -25.78 18.69 21.26
N VAL A 588 -25.46 18.26 20.05
CA VAL A 588 -26.37 18.31 18.89
C VAL A 588 -27.16 17.00 18.73
N TYR A 589 -26.55 15.85 19.03
CA TYR A 589 -27.16 14.52 18.81
C TYR A 589 -27.44 13.76 20.11
N GLY A 590 -26.98 14.24 21.27
CA GLY A 590 -27.14 13.55 22.56
C GLY A 590 -28.41 13.89 23.34
N ALA A 591 -29.33 14.69 22.79
CA ALA A 591 -30.63 14.95 23.40
C ALA A 591 -31.60 13.79 23.14
N GLU A 592 -32.31 13.32 24.18
CA GLU A 592 -33.30 12.23 24.06
C GLU A 592 -34.51 12.62 23.19
N GLU A 593 -35.07 11.61 22.52
CA GLU A 593 -36.26 11.66 21.65
C GLU A 593 -37.38 12.53 22.25
N GLY A 594 -37.56 13.74 21.71
CA GLY A 594 -38.66 14.61 22.15
C GLY A 594 -38.69 16.01 21.58
N ASP A 595 -37.55 16.54 21.10
CA ASP A 595 -37.51 17.83 20.40
C ASP A 595 -36.89 17.61 19.03
N GLU A 596 -37.73 17.38 18.01
CA GLU A 596 -37.38 17.66 16.61
C GLU A 596 -37.25 19.19 16.43
N THR A 597 -36.37 19.82 17.21
CA THR A 597 -35.83 21.10 16.81
C THR A 597 -34.96 20.84 15.61
N ASN A 598 -35.47 21.33 14.48
CA ASN A 598 -34.79 21.60 13.23
C ASN A 598 -33.60 22.57 13.47
N ALA A 599 -32.68 22.18 14.35
CA ALA A 599 -31.46 22.89 14.64
C ALA A 599 -30.64 22.79 13.36
N ALA A 600 -30.50 23.92 12.67
CA ALA A 600 -29.63 24.02 11.52
C ALA A 600 -28.31 23.33 11.87
N GLN A 601 -27.97 22.26 11.14
CA GLN A 601 -26.70 21.56 11.25
C GLN A 601 -25.64 22.52 10.70
N ASP A 602 -25.30 23.53 11.50
CA ASP A 602 -24.43 24.63 11.14
C ASP A 602 -22.96 24.19 11.13
N PHE A 603 -22.65 23.01 11.69
CA PHE A 603 -21.30 22.46 11.84
C PHE A 603 -20.33 23.50 12.42
N VAL A 604 -20.84 24.28 13.39
CA VAL A 604 -20.05 25.31 14.09
C VAL A 604 -19.70 24.85 15.50
N LEU A 605 -18.41 24.85 15.81
CA LEU A 605 -17.90 24.62 17.16
C LEU A 605 -18.00 25.90 17.99
N ARG A 606 -18.66 25.80 19.14
CA ARG A 606 -18.93 26.89 20.08
C ARG A 606 -18.01 26.83 21.28
N ALA A 607 -17.94 27.91 22.06
CA ALA A 607 -17.08 27.99 23.24
C ALA A 607 -17.31 26.85 24.26
N GLU A 608 -18.54 26.37 24.39
CA GLU A 608 -18.91 25.26 25.29
C GLU A 608 -18.43 23.88 24.80
N ASP A 609 -18.13 23.74 23.51
CA ASP A 609 -17.63 22.48 22.95
C ASP A 609 -16.15 22.27 23.34
N PHE A 610 -15.40 23.35 23.60
CA PHE A 610 -13.97 23.30 23.92
C PHE A 610 -13.71 23.06 25.42
N THR A 611 -13.13 21.91 25.73
CA THR A 611 -12.64 21.56 27.06
C THR A 611 -11.13 21.33 27.04
N ALA A 612 -10.47 21.46 28.21
CA ALA A 612 -9.07 21.09 28.32
C ALA A 612 -8.90 19.61 27.96
N PRO A 613 -8.05 19.25 26.98
CA PRO A 613 -7.77 17.85 26.68
C PRO A 613 -7.12 17.21 27.91
N ASP A 614 -7.53 15.98 28.23
CA ASP A 614 -7.12 15.23 29.44
C ASP A 614 -5.63 14.85 29.51
N VAL A 615 -4.81 15.46 28.64
CA VAL A 615 -3.37 15.31 28.57
C VAL A 615 -2.74 16.15 29.67
N GLN A 616 -2.86 15.69 30.92
CA GLN A 616 -1.96 15.89 32.08
C GLN A 616 -2.63 15.65 33.46
N ALA A 617 -3.75 14.94 33.57
CA ALA A 617 -4.23 14.46 34.88
C ALA A 617 -3.33 13.38 35.54
N ALA A 618 -2.33 12.87 34.80
CA ALA A 618 -1.37 11.86 35.26
C ALA A 618 -0.10 12.46 35.89
N ALA A 619 -0.24 13.25 36.96
CA ALA A 619 0.89 13.60 37.83
C ALA A 619 0.53 13.71 39.32
N LYS A 620 -0.58 13.12 39.78
CA LYS A 620 -0.65 12.70 41.19
C LYS A 620 0.16 11.40 41.31
N LYS A 621 1.40 11.51 41.77
CA LYS A 621 2.27 10.38 42.14
C LYS A 621 1.49 9.42 43.05
N ALA A 622 0.92 8.36 42.50
CA ALA A 622 0.58 7.18 43.26
C ALA A 622 1.92 6.54 43.63
N VAL A 623 2.34 6.74 44.88
CA VAL A 623 3.48 6.02 45.45
C VAL A 623 3.07 4.55 45.54
N ILE A 624 3.40 3.77 44.52
CA ILE A 624 3.32 2.31 44.59
C ILE A 624 4.54 1.87 45.40
N GLY A 625 4.36 1.80 46.72
CA GLY A 625 5.34 1.23 47.65
C GLY A 625 4.70 0.06 48.39
N PHE A 626 5.36 -1.09 48.40
CA PHE A 626 5.02 -2.21 49.28
C PHE A 626 5.19 -1.79 50.74
N GLN A 627 4.11 -1.81 51.53
CA GLN A 627 4.22 -1.76 52.98
C GLN A 627 4.52 -3.17 53.51
N PRO A 628 5.64 -3.39 54.21
CA PRO A 628 5.84 -4.64 54.92
C PRO A 628 4.87 -4.71 56.10
N CYS A 629 4.13 -5.81 56.22
CA CYS A 629 3.34 -6.10 57.41
C CYS A 629 4.28 -6.12 58.63
N ALA A 630 3.98 -5.29 59.63
CA ALA A 630 4.67 -5.31 60.91
C ALA A 630 4.41 -6.66 61.62
N ALA A 631 5.47 -7.16 62.25
CA ALA A 631 5.51 -8.39 63.05
C ALA A 631 4.74 -8.27 64.37
#